data_AF-A0A1Z4KWK3-F1
#
_entry.id   AF-A0A1Z4KWK3-F1
#
_cell.length_a   1.000
_cell.length_b   1.000
_cell.length_c   1.000
_cell.angle_alpha   90.00
_cell.angle_beta   90.00
_cell.angle_gamma   90.00
#
_symmetry.space_group_name_H-M   'P 1'
#
loop_
_entity.id
_entity.type
_entity.pdbx_description
1 polymer ?
#
loop_
_entity_poly.entity_id
_entity_poly.type
_entity_poly.pdbx_seq_one_letter_code
_entity_poly.pdbx_strand_id
1 'polypeptide(L)'
;MVGEDCFVKLSYVSRFTWDEEAAQRLRELRGKTSRDKLADKAGCSNTFIQNLEWANPRNKPESIAKEDAFAICNALGVPIWKLFPALVINTESLQEICRNPLT
;
A
#
# COMPACT_ATOMS: atom_id res chain seq x y z
N MET A 1 -25.68 6.01 -11.98
CA MET A 1 -24.89 4.80 -12.30
C MET A 1 -24.78 4.01 -11.02
N VAL A 2 -25.27 2.77 -11.00
CA VAL A 2 -25.04 1.86 -9.87
C VAL A 2 -23.59 1.40 -10.03
N GLY A 3 -22.71 1.79 -9.10
CA GLY A 3 -21.34 1.29 -9.12
C GLY A 3 -21.36 -0.21 -8.88
N GLU A 4 -20.66 -0.98 -9.71
CA GLU A 4 -20.43 -2.39 -9.45
C GLU A 4 -19.31 -2.51 -8.41
N ASP A 5 -19.63 -3.02 -7.23
CA ASP A 5 -18.63 -3.30 -6.21
C ASP A 5 -17.84 -4.57 -6.59
N CYS A 6 -16.53 -4.43 -6.81
CA CYS A 6 -15.63 -5.54 -7.10
C CYS A 6 -14.87 -5.96 -5.84
N PHE A 7 -15.16 -7.16 -5.33
CA PHE A 7 -14.41 -7.74 -4.22
C PHE A 7 -13.26 -8.60 -4.76
N VAL A 8 -12.02 -8.26 -4.38
CA VAL A 8 -10.84 -9.08 -4.70
C VAL A 8 -10.23 -9.68 -3.45
N LYS A 9 -9.97 -10.99 -3.51
CA LYS A 9 -9.20 -11.69 -2.47
C LYS A 9 -7.76 -11.16 -2.49
N LEU A 10 -7.25 -10.76 -1.32
CA LEU A 10 -5.87 -10.27 -1.16
C LEU A 10 -4.80 -11.30 -1.57
N SER A 11 -5.16 -12.58 -1.69
CA SER A 11 -4.28 -13.61 -2.26
C SER A 11 -3.85 -13.30 -3.70
N TYR A 12 -4.68 -12.58 -4.46
CA TYR A 12 -4.40 -12.18 -5.84
C TYR A 12 -3.67 -10.84 -5.97
N VAL A 13 -3.52 -10.10 -4.87
CA VAL A 13 -2.79 -8.83 -4.87
C VAL A 13 -1.30 -9.13 -4.75
N SER A 14 -0.48 -8.61 -5.65
CA SER A 14 0.98 -8.67 -5.56
C SER A 14 1.58 -7.38 -5.02
N ARG A 15 0.99 -6.25 -5.37
CA ARG A 15 1.44 -4.90 -5.01
C ARG A 15 0.25 -3.98 -4.79
N PHE A 16 0.45 -2.97 -3.95
CA PHE A 16 -0.50 -1.88 -3.79
C PHE A 16 0.06 -0.63 -4.44
N THR A 17 -0.76 0.08 -5.20
CA THR A 17 -0.42 1.42 -5.71
C THR A 17 -0.13 2.34 -4.52
N TRP A 18 0.84 3.24 -4.69
CA TRP A 18 1.27 4.14 -3.65
C TRP A 18 1.19 5.60 -4.13
N ASP A 19 0.30 6.36 -3.52
CA ASP A 19 0.02 7.76 -3.85
C ASP A 19 0.25 8.69 -2.65
N GLU A 20 -0.08 9.97 -2.82
CA GLU A 20 0.12 10.98 -1.79
C GLU A 20 -0.75 10.71 -0.57
N GLU A 21 -1.95 10.19 -0.81
CA GLU A 21 -2.92 9.90 0.22
C GLU A 21 -2.45 8.72 1.09
N ALA A 22 -1.91 7.66 0.47
CA ALA A 22 -1.27 6.55 1.18
C ALA A 22 -0.04 7.02 1.99
N ALA A 23 0.80 7.90 1.42
CA ALA A 23 1.93 8.47 2.13
C ALA A 23 1.51 9.30 3.35
N GLN A 24 0.47 10.13 3.20
CA GLN A 24 -0.09 10.92 4.30
C GLN A 24 -0.70 10.04 5.38
N ARG A 25 -1.51 9.03 5.02
CA ARG A 25 -2.06 8.04 5.96
C ARG A 25 -0.96 7.32 6.73
N LEU A 26 0.13 6.92 6.06
CA LEU A 26 1.26 6.28 6.73
C LEU A 26 1.85 7.18 7.83
N ARG A 27 2.06 8.48 7.53
CA ARG A 27 2.56 9.46 8.53
C ARG A 27 1.62 9.58 9.72
N GLU A 28 0.31 9.65 9.46
CA GLU A 28 -0.71 9.75 10.50
C GLU A 28 -0.78 8.50 11.38
N LEU A 29 -0.78 7.31 10.77
CA LEU A 29 -0.80 6.03 11.47
C LEU A 29 0.49 5.81 12.28
N ARG A 30 1.65 6.21 11.75
CA ARG A 30 2.91 6.17 12.51
C ARG A 30 2.87 7.11 13.72
N GLY A 31 2.26 8.28 13.56
CA GLY A 31 2.13 9.30 14.59
C GLY A 31 3.49 9.66 15.21
N LYS A 32 3.64 9.40 16.52
CA LYS A 32 4.86 9.71 17.28
C LYS A 32 5.96 8.64 17.19
N THR A 33 5.69 7.48 16.59
CA THR A 33 6.72 6.45 16.41
C THR A 33 7.78 6.96 15.44
N SER A 34 9.07 6.85 15.76
CA SER A 34 10.12 7.27 14.81
C SER A 34 10.14 6.36 13.57
N ARG A 35 10.67 6.87 12.45
CA ARG A 35 10.84 6.06 11.23
C ARG A 35 11.75 4.86 11.47
N ASP A 36 12.83 5.03 12.22
CA ASP A 36 13.75 3.93 12.61
C ASP A 36 13.00 2.83 13.35
N LYS A 37 12.23 3.21 14.39
CA LYS A 37 11.48 2.25 15.20
C LYS A 37 10.42 1.50 14.37
N LEU A 38 9.80 2.17 13.40
CA LEU A 38 8.88 1.51 12.47
C LEU A 38 9.64 0.56 11.52
N ALA A 39 10.74 1.02 10.94
CA ALA A 39 11.58 0.25 10.03
C ALA A 39 12.10 -1.04 10.68
N ASP A 40 12.63 -0.94 11.90
CA ASP A 40 13.11 -2.09 12.69
C ASP A 40 12.00 -3.11 12.92
N LYS A 41 10.81 -2.66 13.34
CA LYS A 41 9.66 -3.54 13.57
C LYS A 41 9.12 -4.19 12.29
N ALA A 42 9.18 -3.45 11.19
CA ALA A 42 8.72 -3.91 9.88
C ALA A 42 9.78 -4.75 9.14
N GLY A 43 11.01 -4.83 9.65
CA GLY A 43 12.12 -5.55 9.01
C GLY A 43 12.60 -4.89 7.71
N CYS A 44 12.51 -3.56 7.60
CA CYS A 44 12.95 -2.80 6.43
C CYS A 44 13.89 -1.64 6.83
N SER A 45 14.37 -0.86 5.85
CA SER A 45 15.28 0.25 6.12
C SER A 45 14.53 1.54 6.48
N ASN A 46 15.15 2.41 7.30
CA ASN A 46 14.61 3.76 7.56
C ASN A 46 14.35 4.53 6.26
N THR A 47 15.28 4.46 5.31
CA THR A 47 15.17 5.13 4.00
C THR A 47 13.94 4.65 3.22
N PHE A 48 13.59 3.37 3.33
CA PHE A 48 12.36 2.85 2.73
C PHE A 48 11.11 3.52 3.32
N ILE A 49 11.01 3.59 4.66
CA ILE A 49 9.91 4.32 5.33
C ILE A 49 9.91 5.80 4.96
N GLN A 50 11.07 6.44 4.91
CA GLN A 50 11.21 7.85 4.51
C GLN A 50 10.70 8.10 3.08
N ASN A 51 11.02 7.20 2.16
CA ASN A 51 10.56 7.25 0.77
C ASN A 51 9.05 7.02 0.68
N LEU A 52 8.49 6.07 1.43
CA LEU A 52 7.05 5.81 1.48
C LEU A 52 6.26 7.01 2.04
N GLU A 53 6.82 7.69 3.03
CA GLU A 53 6.27 8.94 3.54
C GLU A 53 6.55 10.15 2.64
N TRP A 54 7.11 9.97 1.45
CA TRP A 54 7.39 11.03 0.48
C TRP A 54 8.17 12.22 1.07
N ALA A 55 9.00 11.98 2.09
CA ALA A 55 9.84 13.04 2.67
C ALA A 55 10.91 13.52 1.67
N ASN A 56 11.22 12.71 0.66
CA ASN A 56 11.97 13.11 -0.52
C ASN A 56 11.11 12.92 -1.79
N PRO A 57 10.65 14.00 -2.44
CA PRO A 57 9.80 13.91 -3.62
C PRO A 57 10.44 13.19 -4.83
N ARG A 58 11.76 13.03 -4.85
CA ARG A 58 12.49 12.37 -5.95
C ARG A 58 12.46 10.84 -5.87
N ASN A 59 12.13 10.29 -4.71
CA ASN A 59 12.21 8.84 -4.44
C ASN A 59 10.84 8.27 -4.06
N LYS A 60 9.76 8.83 -4.61
CA LYS A 60 8.40 8.36 -4.37
C LYS A 60 8.19 7.04 -5.09
N PRO A 61 7.84 5.95 -4.39
CA PRO A 61 7.48 4.71 -5.07
C PRO A 61 6.10 4.85 -5.71
N GLU A 62 5.92 4.25 -6.89
CA GLU A 62 4.62 4.13 -7.55
C GLU A 62 3.76 3.01 -6.93
N SER A 63 4.42 2.03 -6.31
CA SER A 63 3.77 0.89 -5.65
C SER A 63 4.66 0.26 -4.58
N ILE A 64 4.03 -0.43 -3.64
CA ILE A 64 4.68 -1.22 -2.60
C ILE A 64 4.34 -2.71 -2.77
N ALA A 65 5.28 -3.61 -2.46
CA ALA A 65 4.97 -5.03 -2.43
C ALA A 65 3.94 -5.36 -1.35
N LYS A 66 3.11 -6.38 -1.57
CA LYS A 66 2.09 -6.80 -0.61
C LYS A 66 2.73 -7.12 0.75
N GLU A 67 3.84 -7.84 0.73
CA GLU A 67 4.52 -8.33 1.92
C GLU A 67 5.03 -7.16 2.78
N ASP A 68 5.65 -6.16 2.14
CA ASP A 68 6.11 -4.94 2.82
C ASP A 68 4.93 -4.15 3.41
N ALA A 69 3.83 -4.02 2.66
CA ALA A 69 2.63 -3.35 3.13
C ALA A 69 2.03 -4.01 4.38
N PHE A 70 1.95 -5.34 4.39
CA PHE A 70 1.53 -6.10 5.57
C PHE A 70 2.53 -5.99 6.72
N ALA A 71 3.84 -6.05 6.46
CA ALA A 71 4.87 -5.90 7.48
C ALA A 71 4.76 -4.55 8.20
N ILE A 72 4.56 -3.46 7.45
CA ILE A 72 4.35 -2.11 7.99
C ILE A 72 3.06 -2.04 8.80
N CYS A 73 1.95 -2.55 8.29
CA CYS A 73 0.67 -2.54 9.02
C CYS A 73 0.75 -3.35 10.33
N ASN A 74 1.38 -4.52 10.29
CA ASN A 74 1.63 -5.36 11.47
C ASN A 74 2.52 -4.62 12.49
N ALA A 75 3.58 -3.95 12.04
CA ALA A 75 4.48 -3.16 12.90
C ALA A 75 3.77 -1.98 13.58
N LEU A 76 2.77 -1.40 12.91
CA LEU A 76 1.89 -0.35 13.42
C LEU A 76 0.74 -0.88 14.28
N GLY A 77 0.49 -2.19 14.28
CA GLY A 77 -0.64 -2.80 14.99
C GLY A 77 -2.00 -2.42 14.38
N VAL A 78 -2.05 -2.15 13.08
CA VAL A 78 -3.27 -1.76 12.37
C VAL A 78 -3.58 -2.74 11.24
N PRO A 79 -4.86 -2.93 10.90
CA PRO A 79 -5.21 -3.76 9.76
C PRO A 79 -4.92 -3.04 8.42
N ILE A 80 -4.70 -3.82 7.35
CA ILE A 80 -4.30 -3.31 6.03
C ILE A 80 -5.26 -2.26 5.45
N TRP A 81 -6.56 -2.37 5.73
CA TRP A 81 -7.58 -1.43 5.26
C TRP A 81 -7.51 -0.05 5.93
N LYS A 82 -6.73 0.13 7.00
CA LYS A 82 -6.45 1.48 7.55
C LYS A 82 -5.47 2.25 6.66
N LEU A 83 -4.54 1.54 6.02
CA LEU A 83 -3.58 2.13 5.09
C LEU A 83 -4.16 2.21 3.67
N PHE A 84 -4.96 1.20 3.29
CA PHE A 84 -5.64 1.11 1.99
C PHE A 84 -7.16 0.97 2.16
N PRO A 85 -7.88 2.05 2.53
CA PRO A 85 -9.32 2.00 2.85
C PRO A 85 -10.21 1.74 1.64
N ALA A 86 -9.75 2.03 0.43
CA ALA A 86 -10.42 1.68 -0.81
C ALA A 86 -9.40 0.96 -1.72
N LEU A 87 -9.58 -0.34 -1.91
CA LEU A 87 -8.98 -1.05 -3.03
C LEU A 87 -9.84 -0.72 -4.26
N VAL A 88 -9.59 0.45 -4.85
CA VAL A 88 -10.25 0.80 -6.12
C VAL A 88 -9.61 -0.06 -7.19
N ILE A 89 -10.37 -1.06 -7.62
CA ILE A 89 -10.04 -1.85 -8.78
C ILE A 89 -10.79 -1.22 -9.93
N ASN A 90 -10.03 -0.66 -10.88
CA ASN A 90 -10.62 -0.29 -12.16
C ASN A 90 -11.16 -1.57 -12.81
N THR A 91 -12.49 -1.67 -12.90
CA THR A 91 -13.18 -2.83 -13.45
C THR A 91 -12.88 -3.04 -14.93
N GLU A 92 -12.61 -1.98 -15.70
CA GLU A 92 -12.17 -2.08 -17.09
C GLU A 92 -10.77 -2.71 -17.17
N SER A 93 -9.84 -2.26 -16.32
CA SER A 93 -8.49 -2.85 -16.24
C SER A 93 -8.52 -4.31 -15.76
N LEU A 94 -9.39 -4.64 -14.81
CA LEU A 94 -9.60 -6.02 -14.37
C LEU A 94 -10.16 -6.88 -15.51
N GLN A 95 -11.16 -6.38 -16.23
CA GLN A 95 -11.73 -7.09 -17.38
C GLN A 95 -10.70 -7.30 -18.48
N GLU A 96 -9.81 -6.33 -18.74
CA GLU A 96 -8.73 -6.45 -19.71
C GLU A 96 -7.71 -7.52 -19.29
N ILE A 97 -7.29 -7.53 -18.02
CA ILE A 97 -6.43 -8.58 -17.44
C ILE A 97 -7.11 -9.95 -17.55
N CYS A 98 -8.42 -10.05 -17.27
CA CYS A 98 -9.15 -11.31 -17.35
C CYS A 98 -9.40 -11.77 -18.80
N ARG A 99 -9.47 -10.85 -19.77
CA ARG A 99 -9.65 -11.18 -21.20
C ARG A 99 -8.37 -11.65 -21.87
N ASN A 100 -7.20 -11.25 -21.36
CA ASN A 100 -5.91 -11.75 -21.79
C ASN A 100 -5.34 -12.69 -20.71
N PRO A 101 -5.76 -13.97 -20.66
CA PRO A 101 -5.04 -14.95 -19.86
C PRO A 101 -3.60 -14.93 -20.35
N LEU A 102 -2.67 -14.59 -19.45
CA LEU A 102 -1.24 -14.60 -19.69
C LEU A 102 -0.85 -15.98 -20.26
N THR A 103 -0.72 -16.06 -21.59
CA THR A 103 -0.09 -17.18 -22.30
C THR A 103 1.41 -17.05 -22.21
#